data_AF-A0A2W6C9B3-F1
#
_entry.id   AF-A0A2W6C9B3-F1
#
_cell.length_a   1.000
_cell.length_b   1.000
_cell.length_c   1.000
_cell.angle_alpha   90.00
_cell.angle_beta   90.00
_cell.angle_gamma   90.00
#
_symmetry.space_group_name_H-M   'P 1'
#
loop_
_entity.id
_entity.type
_entity.pdbx_description
1 polymer ?
#
loop_
_entity_poly.entity_id
_entity_poly.type
_entity_poly.pdbx_seq_one_letter_code
_entity_poly.pdbx_strand_id
1 'polypeptide(L)'
;AGEVVNLTIAGSSVGSATTDAAGAFDPNVTTPDLVGAQTLTGTGATSGLSASLTLTIRDCVAPAGVGGGGLAVTGVQIAGITLLAVLLLGAGVFFVTAGRRRKSAVRA
;
A
#
# COMPACT_ATOMS: atom_id res chain seq x y z
N ALA A 1 16.94 -26.95 32.00
CA ALA A 1 17.29 -25.52 32.07
C ALA A 1 18.41 -25.25 31.09
N GLY A 2 18.30 -24.22 30.25
CA GLY A 2 19.33 -23.89 29.25
C GLY A 2 19.30 -24.76 27.99
N GLU A 3 18.18 -25.42 27.69
CA GLU A 3 18.03 -26.18 26.45
C GLU A 3 17.72 -25.24 25.27
N VAL A 4 18.36 -25.48 24.13
CA VAL A 4 18.05 -24.81 22.87
C VAL A 4 16.81 -25.46 22.26
N VAL A 5 15.80 -24.66 21.97
CA VAL A 5 14.58 -25.05 21.27
C VAL A 5 14.67 -24.53 19.85
N ASN A 6 14.59 -25.43 18.87
CA ASN A 6 14.48 -25.10 17.46
C ASN A 6 13.02 -24.87 17.10
N LEU A 7 12.73 -23.73 16.48
CA LEU A 7 11.38 -23.35 16.09
C LEU A 7 11.19 -23.53 14.59
N THR A 8 10.07 -24.15 14.22
CA THR A 8 9.65 -24.31 12.83
C THR A 8 8.20 -23.88 12.64
N ILE A 9 7.90 -23.21 11.54
CA ILE A 9 6.53 -22.92 11.09
C ILE A 9 6.29 -23.67 9.79
N ALA A 10 5.23 -24.49 9.74
CA ALA A 10 4.90 -25.33 8.57
C ALA A 10 6.12 -26.17 8.09
N GLY A 11 6.94 -26.64 9.03
CA GLY A 11 8.16 -27.41 8.75
C GLY A 11 9.38 -26.58 8.31
N SER A 12 9.24 -25.27 8.11
CA SER A 12 10.36 -24.37 7.82
C SER A 12 10.98 -23.82 9.10
N SER A 13 12.31 -23.86 9.23
CA SER A 13 12.99 -23.28 10.39
C SER A 13 12.83 -21.76 10.40
N VAL A 14 12.40 -21.21 11.55
CA VAL A 14 12.17 -19.77 11.73
C VAL A 14 13.08 -19.15 12.79
N GLY A 15 13.81 -19.98 13.54
CA GLY A 15 14.76 -19.54 14.55
C GLY A 15 15.00 -20.57 15.64
N SER A 16 15.73 -20.16 16.67
CA SER A 16 15.98 -20.95 17.87
C SER A 16 16.04 -20.05 19.10
N ALA A 17 15.65 -20.55 20.27
CA ALA A 17 15.82 -19.85 21.53
C ALA A 17 16.29 -20.78 22.65
N THR A 18 16.96 -20.22 23.64
CA THR A 18 17.40 -20.96 24.82
C THR A 18 16.40 -20.76 25.95
N THR A 19 16.01 -21.86 26.58
CA THR A 19 15.10 -21.85 27.73
C THR A 19 15.79 -21.38 29.01
N ASP A 20 15.06 -20.66 29.85
CA ASP A 20 15.49 -20.30 31.19
C ASP A 20 15.44 -21.51 32.16
N ALA A 21 15.63 -21.23 33.46
CA ALA A 21 15.59 -22.27 34.49
C ALA A 21 14.20 -22.91 34.67
N ALA A 22 13.14 -22.18 34.33
CA ALA A 22 11.74 -22.63 34.41
C ALA A 22 11.25 -23.27 33.09
N GLY A 23 12.05 -23.22 32.01
CA GLY A 23 11.68 -23.74 30.70
C GLY A 23 11.01 -22.70 29.78
N ALA A 24 10.93 -21.43 30.20
CA ALA A 24 10.38 -20.36 29.39
C ALA A 24 11.42 -19.77 28.43
N PHE A 25 10.94 -19.21 27.31
CA PHE A 25 11.77 -18.54 26.31
C PHE A 25 10.92 -17.56 25.49
N ASP A 26 11.55 -16.52 24.94
CA ASP A 26 10.91 -15.50 24.11
C ASP A 26 11.76 -15.23 22.86
N PRO A 27 11.47 -15.92 21.74
CA PRO A 27 12.24 -15.79 20.51
C PRO A 27 11.69 -14.69 19.60
N ASN A 28 12.59 -13.89 19.02
CA ASN A 28 12.22 -13.08 17.85
C ASN A 28 12.31 -13.96 16.59
N VAL A 29 11.19 -14.16 15.90
CA VAL A 29 11.09 -15.00 14.70
C VAL A 29 10.46 -14.24 13.55
N THR A 30 10.96 -14.48 12.34
CA THR A 30 10.35 -13.96 11.11
C THR A 30 9.43 -15.03 10.54
N THR A 31 8.16 -14.70 10.36
CA THR A 31 7.19 -15.61 9.72
C THR A 31 7.49 -15.74 8.23
N PRO A 32 7.43 -16.95 7.65
CA PRO A 32 7.48 -17.12 6.19
C PRO A 32 6.26 -16.46 5.52
N ASP A 33 6.32 -16.23 4.20
CA ASP A 33 5.20 -15.75 3.37
C ASP A 33 4.11 -16.82 3.24
N LEU A 34 3.41 -17.06 4.35
CA LEU A 34 2.36 -18.06 4.51
C LEU A 34 1.15 -17.41 5.14
N VAL A 35 -0.04 -17.71 4.59
CA VAL A 35 -1.31 -17.16 5.07
C VAL A 35 -2.20 -18.30 5.56
N GLY A 36 -2.95 -18.05 6.62
CA GLY A 36 -3.90 -18.99 7.19
C GLY A 36 -3.40 -19.65 8.48
N ALA A 37 -4.06 -20.75 8.85
CA ALA A 37 -3.71 -21.51 10.03
C ALA A 37 -2.41 -22.28 9.80
N GLN A 38 -1.41 -22.02 10.64
CA GLN A 38 -0.11 -22.66 10.58
C GLN A 38 0.29 -23.21 11.95
N THR A 39 1.02 -24.32 11.94
CA THR A 39 1.57 -24.91 13.15
C THR A 39 2.99 -24.41 13.37
N LEU A 40 3.22 -23.79 14.53
CA LEU A 40 4.53 -23.54 15.08
C LEU A 40 4.89 -24.72 15.98
N THR A 41 6.03 -25.34 15.71
CA THR A 41 6.57 -26.43 16.51
C THR A 41 7.90 -25.99 17.10
N GLY A 42 8.05 -26.15 18.40
CA GLY A 42 9.32 -26.03 19.11
C GLY A 42 9.84 -27.42 19.45
N THR A 43 11.06 -27.74 19.06
CA THR A 43 11.71 -29.02 19.36
C THR A 43 13.00 -28.77 20.14
N GLY A 44 13.10 -29.37 21.32
CA GLY A 44 14.32 -29.34 22.12
C GLY A 44 15.48 -30.03 21.39
N ALA A 45 16.59 -29.31 21.20
CA ALA A 45 17.72 -29.80 20.42
C ALA A 45 18.43 -31.00 21.07
N THR A 46 18.36 -31.11 22.40
CA THR A 46 19.01 -32.19 23.15
C THR A 46 18.02 -33.26 23.57
N SER A 47 16.83 -32.85 24.03
CA SER A 47 15.80 -33.78 24.52
C SER A 47 14.99 -34.43 23.39
N GLY A 48 14.88 -33.77 22.23
CA GLY A 48 13.98 -34.18 21.15
C GLY A 48 12.50 -33.98 21.46
N LEU A 49 12.15 -33.47 22.65
CA LEU A 49 10.77 -33.20 23.02
C LEU A 49 10.22 -32.07 22.17
N SER A 50 8.96 -32.20 21.76
CA SER A 50 8.31 -31.23 20.89
C SER A 50 7.00 -30.71 21.48
N ALA A 51 6.75 -29.43 21.29
CA ALA A 51 5.49 -28.77 21.60
C ALA A 51 5.01 -27.99 20.38
N SER A 52 3.69 -27.91 20.18
CA SER A 52 3.11 -27.27 19.01
C SER A 52 1.99 -26.30 19.37
N LEU A 53 1.94 -25.17 18.65
CA LEU A 53 0.92 -24.14 18.75
C LEU A 53 0.36 -23.84 17.36
N THR A 54 -0.95 -23.70 17.24
CA THR A 54 -1.59 -23.23 16.00
C THR A 54 -1.72 -21.72 16.01
N LEU A 55 -1.11 -21.05 15.03
CA LEU A 55 -1.22 -19.62 14.79
C LEU A 55 -2.05 -19.36 13.54
N THR A 56 -2.72 -18.22 13.46
CA THR A 56 -3.34 -17.75 12.23
C THR A 56 -2.54 -16.57 11.69
N ILE A 57 -1.81 -16.78 10.61
CA ILE A 57 -1.09 -15.72 9.92
C ILE A 57 -2.06 -15.05 8.96
N ARG A 58 -2.14 -13.72 9.00
CA ARG A 58 -2.98 -12.92 8.13
C ARG A 58 -2.12 -11.95 7.36
N ASP A 59 -2.38 -11.84 6.07
CA ASP A 59 -1.85 -10.73 5.31
C ASP A 59 -2.45 -9.43 5.83
N CYS A 60 -1.59 -8.43 6.02
CA CYS A 60 -2.03 -7.06 6.04
C CYS A 60 -2.16 -6.59 4.59
N VAL A 61 -3.32 -6.86 3.99
CA VAL A 61 -3.72 -6.00 2.87
C VAL A 61 -3.96 -4.63 3.49
N ALA A 62 -3.03 -3.70 3.28
CA ALA A 62 -3.28 -2.31 3.57
C ALA A 62 -4.66 -2.00 2.96
N PRO A 63 -5.64 -1.48 3.74
CA PRO A 63 -6.93 -1.13 3.16
C PRO A 63 -6.59 -0.31 1.93
N ALA A 64 -7.09 -0.73 0.76
CA ALA A 64 -6.79 -0.07 -0.51
C ALA A 64 -6.92 1.41 -0.22
N GLY A 65 -5.77 2.10 -0.18
CA GLY A 65 -5.75 3.45 0.35
C GLY A 65 -6.82 4.17 -0.43
N VAL A 66 -7.82 4.75 0.25
CA VAL A 66 -8.68 5.73 -0.40
C VAL A 66 -7.71 6.74 -0.93
N GLY A 67 -7.46 6.68 -2.24
CA GLY A 67 -6.36 7.38 -2.88
C GLY A 67 -6.44 8.83 -2.46
N GLY A 68 -5.55 9.22 -1.55
CA GLY A 68 -5.48 10.57 -1.05
C GLY A 68 -5.11 11.46 -2.23
N GLY A 69 -6.08 12.25 -2.68
CA GLY A 69 -5.83 13.49 -3.43
C GLY A 69 -5.09 13.34 -4.75
N GLY A 70 -5.43 12.37 -5.59
CA GLY A 70 -5.14 12.46 -7.02
C GLY A 70 -6.40 12.95 -7.72
N LEU A 71 -6.38 14.15 -8.31
CA LEU A 71 -7.49 14.75 -9.06
C LEU A 71 -8.18 13.68 -9.94
N ALA A 72 -9.29 13.14 -9.46
CA ALA A 72 -10.15 12.33 -10.28
C ALA A 72 -10.53 13.21 -11.47
N VAL A 73 -10.30 12.75 -12.70
CA VAL A 73 -10.62 13.46 -13.94
C VAL A 73 -9.57 14.46 -14.47
N THR A 74 -8.30 14.08 -14.61
CA THR A 74 -7.35 14.88 -15.44
C THR A 74 -7.57 14.70 -16.95
N GLY A 75 -8.20 13.62 -17.42
CA GLY A 75 -8.40 13.39 -18.86
C GLY A 75 -9.50 14.25 -19.50
N VAL A 76 -10.68 14.35 -18.86
CA VAL A 76 -11.85 15.03 -19.43
C VAL A 76 -11.94 16.51 -19.02
N GLN A 77 -11.51 16.89 -17.80
CA GLN A 77 -11.54 18.30 -17.40
C GLN A 77 -10.51 19.13 -18.13
N ILE A 78 -9.31 18.61 -18.44
CA ILE A 78 -8.33 19.35 -19.24
C ILE A 78 -8.87 19.62 -20.64
N ALA A 79 -9.51 18.64 -21.29
CA ALA A 79 -10.16 18.85 -22.58
C ALA A 79 -11.29 19.89 -22.49
N GLY A 80 -12.12 19.84 -21.43
CA GLY A 80 -13.19 20.80 -21.20
C GLY A 80 -12.72 22.24 -21.00
N ILE A 81 -11.75 22.46 -20.10
CA ILE A 81 -11.24 23.80 -19.81
C ILE A 81 -10.40 24.38 -20.96
N THR A 82 -9.65 23.53 -21.69
CA THR A 82 -8.87 23.99 -22.86
C THR A 82 -9.78 24.37 -24.02
N LEU A 83 -10.82 23.57 -24.31
CA LEU A 83 -11.82 23.92 -25.31
C LEU A 83 -12.54 25.23 -24.94
N LEU A 84 -12.95 25.38 -23.68
CA LEU A 84 -13.59 26.61 -23.21
C LEU A 84 -12.67 27.82 -23.31
N ALA A 85 -11.40 27.68 -22.93
CA ALA A 85 -10.41 28.75 -23.01
C ALA A 85 -10.16 29.18 -24.47
N VAL A 86 -10.02 28.24 -25.40
CA VAL A 86 -9.86 28.54 -26.83
C VAL A 86 -11.11 29.24 -27.38
N LEU A 87 -12.30 28.81 -26.99
CA LEU A 87 -13.56 29.42 -27.42
C LEU A 87 -13.69 30.86 -26.89
N LEU A 88 -13.38 31.10 -25.62
CA LEU A 88 -13.40 32.44 -25.02
C LEU A 88 -12.34 33.36 -25.62
N LEU A 89 -11.12 32.87 -25.87
CA LEU A 89 -10.07 33.63 -26.55
C LEU A 89 -10.48 33.99 -27.98
N GLY A 90 -11.04 33.04 -28.74
CA GLY A 90 -11.55 33.28 -30.08
C GLY A 90 -12.68 34.32 -30.12
N ALA A 91 -13.66 34.19 -29.22
CA ALA A 91 -14.76 35.14 -29.10
C ALA A 91 -14.28 36.53 -28.71
N GLY A 92 -13.32 36.64 -27.78
CA GLY A 92 -12.72 37.92 -27.39
C GLY A 92 -12.00 38.61 -28.55
N VAL A 93 -11.17 37.89 -29.31
CA VAL A 93 -10.48 38.43 -30.50
C VAL A 93 -11.47 38.87 -31.57
N PHE A 94 -12.51 38.08 -31.83
CA PHE A 94 -13.57 38.45 -32.76
C PHE A 94 -14.29 39.74 -32.34
N PHE A 95 -14.65 39.87 -31.05
CA PHE A 95 -15.35 41.06 -30.56
C PHE A 95 -14.48 42.31 -30.62
N VAL A 96 -13.17 42.21 -30.34
CA VAL A 96 -12.22 43.32 -30.45
C VAL A 96 -12.03 43.76 -31.91
N THR A 97 -11.89 42.81 -32.84
CA THR A 97 -11.69 43.11 -34.26
C THR A 97 -12.96 43.64 -34.92
N ALA A 98 -14.12 43.04 -34.67
CA ALA A 98 -15.41 43.54 -35.13
C ALA A 98 -15.79 44.89 -34.50
N GLY A 99 -15.48 45.07 -33.20
CA GLY A 99 -15.67 46.33 -32.48
C GLY A 99 -14.80 47.47 -33.01
N ARG A 100 -13.53 47.19 -33.38
CA ARG A 100 -12.66 48.18 -34.04
C ARG A 100 -13.21 48.60 -35.40
N ARG A 101 -13.72 47.67 -36.21
CA ARG A 101 -14.31 47.99 -37.53
C ARG A 101 -15.50 48.93 -37.42
N ARG A 102 -16.38 48.77 -36.42
CA ARG A 102 -17.50 49.70 -36.21
C ARG A 102 -17.03 51.09 -35.77
N LYS A 103 -15.98 51.19 -34.95
CA LYS A 103 -15.40 52.49 -34.57
C LYS A 103 -14.72 53.21 -35.73
N SER A 104 -14.13 52.47 -36.67
CA SER A 104 -13.54 53.04 -37.89
C SER A 104 -14.59 53.41 -38.94
N ALA A 105 -15.75 52.74 -38.99
CA ALA A 105 -16.83 53.06 -39.91
C ALA A 105 -17.68 54.28 -39.51
N VAL A 106 -17.57 54.76 -38.26
CA VAL A 106 -18.27 55.98 -37.77
C VAL A 106 -17.43 57.26 -37.97
N ARG A 107 -16.21 57.15 -38.52
CA ARG A 107 -15.31 58.28 -38.79
C ARG A 107 -14.84 58.35 -40.25
N ALA A 108 -15.69 57.95 -41.19
CA ALA A 108 -15.55 58.25 -42.61
C ALA A 108 -16.77 59.03 -43.07
#